data_AF-A0A7C4JFC8-F1
#
_entry.id   AF-A0A7C4JFC8-F1
#
_cell.length_a   1.000
_cell.length_b   1.000
_cell.length_c   1.000
_cell.angle_alpha   90.00
_cell.angle_beta   90.00
_cell.angle_gamma   90.00
#
_symmetry.space_group_name_H-M   'P 1'
#
loop_
_entity.id
_entity.type
_entity.pdbx_description
1 polymer ?
#
loop_
_entity_poly.entity_id
_entity_poly.type
_entity_poly.pdbx_seq_one_letter_code
_entity_poly.pdbx_strand_id
1 'polypeptide(L)'
;MEEPVIVLDAMIPHYMKAYLKVLGYVNVYHLRDLYPLDVGDEYIRQFVESKEAVLITRDRKHFNTLKKGKVLILEKEDPYWMFKEALEGLMLMGLTPRFDWIKMNGKTE
;
A
#
# COMPACT_ATOMS: atom_id res chain seq x y z
N MET A 1 -5.62 -16.63 7.08
CA MET A 1 -5.42 -15.89 5.81
C MET A 1 -4.08 -15.22 5.91
N GLU A 2 -3.24 -15.35 4.88
CA GLU A 2 -1.97 -14.63 4.80
C GLU A 2 -2.23 -13.12 4.70
N GLU A 3 -1.40 -12.30 5.34
CA GLU A 3 -1.63 -10.86 5.36
C GLU A 3 -1.32 -10.23 3.99
N PRO A 4 -2.17 -9.31 3.49
CA PRO A 4 -1.98 -8.73 2.17
C PRO A 4 -0.67 -7.96 2.08
N VAL A 5 0.05 -8.14 0.96
CA VAL A 5 1.22 -7.32 0.64
C VAL A 5 0.73 -6.03 -0.02
N ILE A 6 1.14 -4.89 0.53
CA ILE A 6 0.86 -3.57 -0.02
C ILE A 6 2.17 -2.94 -0.46
N VAL A 7 2.22 -2.46 -1.71
CA VAL A 7 3.38 -1.80 -2.29
C VAL A 7 3.00 -0.37 -2.61
N LEU A 8 3.78 0.59 -2.10
CA LEU A 8 3.66 2.00 -2.41
C LEU A 8 4.62 2.35 -3.53
N ASP A 9 4.11 2.93 -4.60
CA ASP A 9 4.91 3.41 -5.72
C ASP A 9 5.89 4.52 -5.28
N ALA A 10 6.97 4.72 -6.03
CA ALA A 10 8.01 5.71 -5.76
C ALA A 10 7.52 7.18 -5.79
N MET A 11 6.36 7.42 -6.41
CA MET A 11 5.66 8.71 -6.40
C MET A 11 4.83 8.94 -5.13
N ILE A 12 4.55 7.89 -4.34
CA ILE A 12 3.83 8.01 -3.09
C ILE A 12 4.79 8.50 -2.00
N PRO A 13 4.39 9.45 -1.13
CA PRO A 13 5.26 9.89 -0.04
C PRO A 13 5.62 8.75 0.92
N HIS A 14 6.90 8.66 1.30
CA HIS A 14 7.42 7.55 2.12
C HIS A 14 6.70 7.39 3.48
N TYR A 15 6.22 8.49 4.08
CA TYR A 15 5.48 8.47 5.35
C TYR A 15 4.18 7.65 5.29
N MET A 16 3.58 7.46 4.10
CA MET A 16 2.37 6.65 3.93
C MET A 16 2.58 5.21 4.42
N LYS A 17 3.80 4.68 4.25
CA LYS A 17 4.17 3.36 4.77
C LYS A 17 3.96 3.28 6.28
N ALA A 18 4.42 4.30 7.01
CA ALA A 18 4.31 4.32 8.47
C ALA A 18 2.84 4.40 8.91
N TYR A 19 2.04 5.26 8.27
CA TYR A 19 0.62 5.40 8.61
C TYR A 19 -0.17 4.11 8.37
N LEU A 20 0.05 3.43 7.25
CA LEU A 20 -0.59 2.14 6.99
C LEU A 20 -0.15 1.07 8.00
N LYS A 21 1.13 1.05 8.39
CA LYS A 21 1.59 0.14 9.44
C LYS A 21 0.94 0.41 10.79
N VAL A 22 0.76 1.68 11.15
CA VAL A 22 -0.01 2.07 12.35
C VAL A 22 -1.47 1.62 12.25
N LEU A 23 -2.06 1.59 11.06
CA LEU A 23 -3.39 1.04 10.85
C LEU A 23 -3.43 -0.51 10.79
N GLY A 24 -2.34 -1.20 11.14
CA GLY A 24 -2.30 -2.66 11.23
C GLY A 24 -2.07 -3.38 9.90
N TYR A 25 -1.70 -2.67 8.84
CA TYR A 25 -1.18 -3.28 7.61
C TYR A 25 0.32 -3.56 7.79
N VAL A 26 0.70 -4.79 8.16
CA VAL A 26 2.09 -5.10 8.56
C VAL A 26 3.02 -5.16 7.36
N ASN A 27 2.55 -5.79 6.28
CA ASN A 27 3.29 -6.04 5.03
C ASN A 27 3.19 -4.86 4.04
N VAL A 28 3.57 -3.67 4.49
CA VAL A 28 3.62 -2.46 3.65
C VAL A 28 5.07 -2.14 3.31
N TYR A 29 5.34 -2.03 2.00
CA TYR A 29 6.65 -1.74 1.43
C TYR A 29 6.56 -0.50 0.54
N HIS A 30 7.60 0.32 0.53
CA HIS A 30 7.75 1.35 -0.48
C HIS A 30 8.67 0.82 -1.58
N LEU A 31 8.43 1.15 -2.86
CA LEU A 31 9.26 0.65 -3.96
C LEU A 31 10.73 0.97 -3.76
N ARG A 32 11.07 2.16 -3.26
CA ARG A 32 12.46 2.55 -2.92
C ARG A 32 13.11 1.67 -1.84
N ASP A 33 12.33 0.97 -1.02
CA ASP A 33 12.86 0.01 -0.04
C ASP A 33 13.16 -1.35 -0.69
N LEU A 34 12.39 -1.73 -1.71
CA LEU A 34 12.53 -2.99 -2.44
C LEU A 34 13.58 -2.89 -3.56
N TYR A 35 13.62 -1.73 -4.20
CA TYR A 35 14.47 -1.39 -5.34
C TYR A 35 15.14 -0.05 -5.05
N PRO A 36 16.35 -0.05 -4.45
CA PRO A 36 17.07 1.18 -4.12
C PRO A 36 17.61 1.92 -5.35
N LEU A 37 17.56 1.30 -6.54
CA LEU A 37 17.88 1.88 -7.83
C LEU A 37 16.62 1.90 -8.70
N ASP A 38 16.57 2.81 -9.67
CA ASP A 38 15.47 2.85 -10.64
C ASP A 38 15.37 1.53 -11.39
N VAL A 39 14.20 0.90 -11.30
CA VAL A 39 13.88 -0.35 -11.99
C VAL A 39 12.74 -0.11 -12.96
N GLY A 40 12.77 -0.79 -14.10
CA GLY A 40 11.69 -0.70 -15.09
C GLY A 40 10.38 -1.31 -14.58
N ASP A 41 9.26 -0.82 -15.11
CA ASP A 41 7.90 -1.25 -14.73
C ASP A 41 7.69 -2.76 -14.77
N GLU A 42 8.37 -3.46 -15.68
CA GLU A 42 8.29 -4.92 -15.83
C GLU A 42 8.67 -5.64 -14.52
N TYR A 43 9.72 -5.18 -13.82
CA TYR A 43 10.14 -5.77 -12.55
C TYR A 43 9.13 -5.49 -11.44
N ILE A 44 8.57 -4.29 -11.42
CA ILE A 44 7.53 -3.90 -10.46
C ILE A 44 6.28 -4.78 -10.69
N ARG A 45 5.86 -4.95 -11.94
CA ARG A 45 4.72 -5.82 -12.31
C ARG A 45 4.96 -7.26 -11.88
N GLN A 46 6.12 -7.83 -12.21
CA GLN A 46 6.48 -9.20 -11.81
C GLN A 46 6.43 -9.38 -10.29
N PHE A 47 6.93 -8.42 -9.52
CA PHE A 47 6.85 -8.46 -8.06
C PHE A 47 5.39 -8.45 -7.57
N VAL A 48 4.60 -7.48 -8.03
CA VAL A 48 3.20 -7.33 -7.64
C VAL A 48 2.39 -8.59 -7.98
N GLU A 49 2.59 -9.16 -9.17
CA GLU A 49 1.93 -10.38 -9.59
C GLU A 49 2.37 -11.60 -8.77
N SER A 50 3.66 -11.74 -8.49
CA SER A 50 4.22 -12.88 -7.74
C SER A 50 3.73 -12.91 -6.28
N LYS A 51 3.44 -11.74 -5.70
CA LYS A 51 2.95 -11.57 -4.34
C LYS A 51 1.44 -11.38 -4.27
N GLU A 52 0.76 -11.36 -5.41
CA GLU A 52 -0.64 -10.95 -5.54
C GLU A 52 -0.94 -9.65 -4.75
N ALA A 53 0.00 -8.72 -4.80
CA ALA A 53 0.02 -7.52 -3.96
C ALA A 53 -0.99 -6.46 -4.43
N VAL A 54 -1.29 -5.52 -3.52
CA VAL A 54 -1.96 -4.26 -3.86
C VAL A 54 -0.90 -3.19 -4.13
N LEU A 55 -0.79 -2.74 -5.37
CA LEU A 55 0.03 -1.59 -5.75
C LEU A 55 -0.77 -0.31 -5.59
N ILE A 56 -0.30 0.60 -4.73
CA ILE A 56 -0.85 1.94 -4.57
C ILE A 56 0.04 2.90 -5.36
N THR A 57 -0.53 3.54 -6.37
CA THR A 57 0.19 4.41 -7.31
C THR A 57 -0.64 5.64 -7.65
N ARG A 58 0.01 6.66 -8.21
CA ARG A 58 -0.65 7.78 -8.88
C ARG A 58 -0.56 7.69 -10.39
N ASP A 59 0.18 6.71 -10.89
CA ASP A 59 0.40 6.51 -12.30
C ASP A 59 -0.69 5.63 -12.93
N ARG A 60 -1.58 6.30 -13.66
CA ARG A 60 -2.70 5.67 -14.38
C ARG A 60 -2.29 4.87 -15.62
N LYS A 61 -1.12 5.14 -16.19
CA LYS A 61 -0.78 4.66 -17.54
C LYS A 61 0.00 3.34 -17.50
N HIS A 62 0.77 3.11 -16.44
CA HIS A 62 1.78 2.06 -16.43
C HIS A 62 1.31 0.71 -15.85
N PHE A 63 0.13 0.61 -15.21
CA PHE A 63 -0.28 -0.60 -14.49
C PHE A 63 -1.67 -1.17 -14.85
N ASN A 64 -2.29 -0.75 -15.96
CA ASN A 64 -3.61 -1.24 -16.39
C ASN A 64 -3.63 -2.71 -16.86
N THR A 65 -2.48 -3.37 -16.99
CA THR A 65 -2.35 -4.71 -17.62
C THR A 65 -1.85 -5.80 -16.67
N LEU A 66 -2.03 -5.65 -15.35
CA LEU A 66 -1.62 -6.70 -14.41
C LEU A 66 -2.47 -7.97 -14.59
N LYS A 67 -1.81 -9.13 -14.65
CA LYS A 67 -2.46 -10.45 -14.70
C LYS A 67 -2.94 -10.92 -13.33
N LYS A 68 -2.25 -10.49 -12.26
CA LYS A 68 -2.50 -10.82 -10.85
C LYS A 68 -2.21 -9.62 -9.95
N GLY A 69 -2.77 -9.62 -8.73
CA GLY A 69 -2.71 -8.49 -7.81
C GLY A 69 -3.78 -7.43 -8.10
N LYS A 70 -3.68 -6.29 -7.42
CA LYS A 70 -4.64 -5.18 -7.56
C LYS A 70 -3.89 -3.86 -7.68
N VAL A 71 -4.47 -2.90 -8.39
CA VAL A 71 -3.95 -1.52 -8.45
C VAL A 71 -4.96 -0.59 -7.80
N LEU A 72 -4.48 0.26 -6.91
CA LEU A 72 -5.21 1.39 -6.36
C LEU A 72 -4.55 2.66 -6.87
N ILE A 73 -5.28 3.39 -7.71
CA ILE A 73 -4.82 4.64 -8.32
C ILE A 73 -5.36 5.80 -7.49
N LEU A 74 -4.47 6.59 -6.90
CA LEU A 74 -4.82 7.80 -6.15
C LEU A 74 -4.89 9.00 -7.09
N GLU A 75 -5.88 9.88 -6.90
CA GLU A 75 -6.09 11.06 -7.74
C GLU A 75 -5.45 12.31 -7.16
N LYS A 76 -5.39 12.40 -5.82
CA LYS A 76 -5.02 13.63 -5.10
C LYS A 76 -3.54 13.64 -4.72
N GLU A 77 -2.95 14.83 -4.73
CA GLU A 77 -1.58 15.07 -4.25
C GLU A 77 -1.53 15.52 -2.80
N ASP A 78 -2.63 16.07 -2.29
CA ASP A 78 -2.71 16.55 -0.93
C ASP A 78 -2.52 15.37 0.05
N PRO A 79 -1.61 15.48 1.04
CA PRO A 79 -1.31 14.40 1.99
C PRO A 79 -2.52 13.78 2.66
N TYR A 80 -3.48 14.61 3.10
CA TYR A 80 -4.66 14.14 3.81
C TYR A 80 -5.57 13.36 2.87
N TRP A 81 -5.87 13.92 1.70
CA TRP A 81 -6.73 13.27 0.72
C TRP A 81 -6.12 12.00 0.14
N MET A 82 -4.80 12.00 -0.10
CA MET A 82 -4.07 10.84 -0.60
C MET A 82 -4.14 9.67 0.40
N PHE A 83 -3.98 9.96 1.70
CA PHE A 83 -4.14 8.96 2.75
C PHE A 83 -5.58 8.44 2.83
N LYS A 84 -6.56 9.34 2.77
CA LYS A 84 -7.98 8.99 2.80
C LYS A 84 -8.34 8.05 1.63
N GLU A 85 -7.94 8.39 0.41
CA GLU A 85 -8.19 7.56 -0.78
C GLU A 85 -7.54 6.19 -0.67
N ALA A 86 -6.29 6.13 -0.19
CA ALA A 86 -5.60 4.87 0.04
C ALA A 86 -6.37 3.98 1.04
N LEU A 87 -6.85 4.57 2.13
CA LEU A 87 -7.60 3.86 3.16
C LEU A 87 -8.96 3.36 2.67
N GLU A 88 -9.74 4.23 2.03
CA GLU A 88 -11.05 3.88 1.47
C GLU A 88 -10.90 2.78 0.39
N GLY A 89 -9.90 2.89 -0.48
CA GLY A 89 -9.62 1.89 -1.51
C GLY A 89 -9.26 0.52 -0.93
N LEU A 90 -8.40 0.48 0.09
CA LEU A 90 -8.06 -0.78 0.79
C LEU A 90 -9.29 -1.40 1.46
N MET A 91 -10.13 -0.59 2.11
CA MET A 91 -11.37 -1.06 2.75
C MET A 91 -12.37 -1.63 1.73
N LEU A 92 -12.54 -0.98 0.57
CA LEU A 92 -13.38 -1.50 -0.52
C LEU A 92 -12.87 -2.85 -1.07
N MET A 93 -11.58 -3.11 -0.96
CA MET A 93 -10.97 -4.40 -1.31
C MET A 93 -11.11 -5.47 -0.23
N GLY A 94 -11.79 -5.16 0.88
CA GLY A 94 -11.97 -6.04 2.04
C GLY A 94 -10.77 -6.05 3.00
N LEU A 95 -9.80 -5.14 2.81
CA LEU A 95 -8.63 -5.01 3.66
C LEU A 95 -8.91 -3.93 4.71
N THR A 96 -9.45 -4.35 5.85
CA THR A 96 -9.82 -3.42 6.92
C THR A 96 -8.63 -3.10 7.84
N PRO A 97 -8.53 -1.86 8.36
CA PRO A 97 -7.58 -1.51 9.39
C PRO A 97 -7.73 -2.37 10.63
N ARG A 98 -6.59 -2.68 11.28
CA ARG A 98 -6.51 -3.42 12.54
C ARG A 98 -5.81 -2.56 13.59
N PHE A 99 -6.49 -2.30 14.69
CA PHE A 99 -6.02 -1.43 15.76
C PHE A 99 -5.55 -2.23 16.98
N ASP A 100 -4.89 -3.36 16.76
CA ASP A 100 -4.55 -4.31 17.83
C ASP A 100 -3.64 -3.69 18.90
N TRP A 101 -2.84 -2.68 18.53
CA TRP A 101 -1.99 -1.92 19.45
C TRP A 101 -2.77 -0.94 20.36
N ILE A 102 -3.97 -0.50 20.00
CA ILE A 102 -4.78 0.39 20.85
C ILE A 102 -5.21 -0.33 22.13
N LYS A 103 -5.39 -1.66 22.07
CA LYS A 103 -5.72 -2.46 23.25
C LYS A 103 -4.57 -2.57 24.26
N MET A 104 -3.32 -2.30 23.86
CA MET A 104 -2.16 -2.41 24.76
C MET A 104 -2.06 -1.27 25.78
N ASN A 105 -2.73 -0.13 25.53
CA ASN A 105 -2.75 1.01 26.47
C ASN A 105 -3.98 1.02 27.40
N GLY A 106 -4.86 0.02 27.27
CA GLY A 106 -6.11 -0.09 28.03
C GLY A 106 -6.05 -1.01 29.25
N LYS A 107 -4.86 -1.32 29.79
CA LYS A 107 -4.76 -1.79 31.18
C LYS A 107 -4.91 -0.58 32.09
N THR A 108 -6.15 -0.16 32.28
CA THR A 108 -6.57 0.53 33.51
C THR A 108 -6.29 -0.43 34.66
N GLU A 109 -5.33 -0.06 35.51
CA GLU A 109 -5.26 -0.54 36.89
C GLU A 109 -6.58 -0.24 37.63
#